data_AF-A0A4X1T439-F1
#
_entry.id   AF-A0A4X1T439-F1
#
_cell.length_a   1.000
_cell.length_b   1.000
_cell.length_c   1.000
_cell.angle_alpha   90.00
_cell.angle_beta   90.00
_cell.angle_gamma   90.00
#
_symmetry.space_group_name_H-M   'P 1'
#
loop_
_entity.id
_entity.type
_entity.pdbx_description
1 polymer ?
#
loop_
_entity_poly.entity_id
_entity_poly.type
_entity_poly.pdbx_seq_one_letter_code
_entity_poly.pdbx_strand_id
1 'polypeptide(L)'
;MPIAMLLHTDGEHERPGGDATVTIAHRYTPKEQLKIHTLLADVIIVAAGIPKLITSDMVKEGAAVIDVGINYVLDPVTGKTKLVGDVDFEADYTDGSIALKFPHPCLEDHHSYCINGVCAFHHELETALCRCFTGYTGERCEHLTLTSYAVDSYEKYIAIGIGVGLLLSGFLLIFYCYIRKRCLNLKSPYNICSGGRPL
;
A
#
# COMPACT_ATOMS: atom_id res chain seq x y z
N MET A 1 11.35 -4.16 0.09
CA MET A 1 11.33 -4.24 1.57
C MET A 1 10.84 -2.90 2.16
N PRO A 2 9.61 -2.45 1.84
CA PRO A 2 9.13 -1.15 2.30
C PRO A 2 9.04 -1.07 3.84
N ILE A 3 8.64 -2.15 4.51
CA ILE A 3 8.54 -2.21 5.98
C ILE A 3 9.88 -1.92 6.64
N ALA A 4 10.95 -2.64 6.28
CA ALA A 4 12.27 -2.42 6.85
C ALA A 4 12.80 -1.01 6.56
N MET A 5 12.49 -0.48 5.36
CA MET A 5 12.93 0.86 4.98
C MET A 5 12.24 1.94 5.82
N LEU A 6 10.93 1.82 6.05
CA LEU A 6 10.18 2.75 6.91
C LEU A 6 10.66 2.72 8.37
N LEU A 7 11.00 1.53 8.88
CA LEU A 7 11.35 1.37 10.28
C LEU A 7 12.76 1.85 10.61
N HIS A 8 13.76 1.61 9.74
CA HIS A 8 15.15 1.93 10.07
C HIS A 8 15.59 3.35 9.72
N THR A 9 14.83 4.06 8.87
CA THR A 9 15.24 5.39 8.42
C THR A 9 15.11 6.44 9.51
N ASP A 10 15.89 7.52 9.36
CA ASP A 10 15.95 8.66 10.25
C ASP A 10 14.58 9.33 10.45
N GLY A 11 14.18 9.54 11.70
CA GLY A 11 12.97 10.26 12.08
C GLY A 11 13.00 11.74 11.71
N GLU A 12 14.18 12.34 11.58
CA GLU A 12 14.36 13.78 11.27
C GLU A 12 14.41 14.07 9.75
N HIS A 13 14.23 13.05 8.90
CA HIS A 13 14.21 13.24 7.45
C HIS A 13 12.89 13.87 6.95
N GLU A 14 12.88 14.39 5.71
CA GLU A 14 11.66 14.98 5.09
C GLU A 14 10.48 14.01 5.06
N ARG A 15 10.77 12.71 5.01
CA ARG A 15 9.82 11.62 5.28
C ARG A 15 10.31 10.87 6.52
N PRO A 16 9.78 11.19 7.71
CA PRO A 16 10.19 10.58 8.96
C PRO A 16 10.11 9.05 8.91
N GLY A 17 11.20 8.40 9.31
CA GLY A 17 11.24 6.98 9.59
C GLY A 17 10.95 6.63 11.05
N GLY A 18 11.33 5.42 11.46
CA GLY A 18 11.09 4.91 12.81
C GLY A 18 12.33 4.80 13.69
N ASP A 19 13.53 5.15 13.20
CA ASP A 19 14.81 5.05 13.92
C ASP A 19 15.10 3.69 14.57
N ALA A 20 14.44 2.63 14.10
CA ALA A 20 14.54 1.31 14.68
C ALA A 20 15.82 0.60 14.22
N THR A 21 16.42 -0.17 15.12
CA THR A 21 17.43 -1.16 14.71
C THR A 21 16.73 -2.36 14.09
N VAL A 22 16.80 -2.47 12.76
CA VAL A 22 16.07 -3.50 12.00
C VAL A 22 16.97 -4.67 11.62
N THR A 23 16.54 -5.89 11.98
CA THR A 23 17.10 -7.15 11.42
C THR A 23 16.14 -7.71 10.38
N ILE A 24 16.65 -8.01 9.19
CA ILE A 24 15.84 -8.60 8.10
C ILE A 24 16.15 -10.09 7.98
N ALA A 25 15.16 -10.93 8.27
CA ALA A 25 15.22 -12.37 8.02
C ALA A 25 14.51 -12.74 6.71
N HIS A 26 14.90 -13.88 6.13
CA HIS A 26 14.29 -14.40 4.90
C HIS A 26 14.39 -15.93 4.81
N ARG A 27 13.94 -16.50 3.70
CA ARG A 27 13.90 -17.96 3.46
C ARG A 27 15.23 -18.73 3.59
N TYR A 28 16.38 -18.05 3.67
CA TYR A 28 17.68 -18.69 3.87
C TYR A 28 18.27 -18.43 5.26
N THR A 29 17.56 -17.68 6.12
CA THR A 29 17.93 -17.54 7.52
C THR A 29 17.64 -18.87 8.22
N PRO A 30 18.65 -19.55 8.80
CA PRO A 30 18.43 -20.78 9.56
C PRO A 30 17.49 -20.52 10.74
N LYS A 31 16.70 -21.53 11.14
CA LYS A 31 15.68 -21.38 12.19
C LYS A 31 16.30 -20.99 13.53
N GLU A 32 17.48 -21.49 13.82
CA GLU A 32 18.25 -21.18 15.03
C GLU A 32 18.65 -19.70 15.06
N GLN A 33 19.08 -19.14 13.93
CA GLN A 33 19.42 -17.73 13.80
C GLN A 33 18.17 -16.84 13.85
N LEU A 34 17.08 -17.28 13.21
CA LEU A 34 15.80 -16.58 13.28
C LEU A 34 15.35 -16.44 14.74
N LYS A 35 15.39 -17.54 15.51
CA LYS A 35 15.01 -17.55 16.92
C LYS A 35 15.87 -16.61 17.78
N ILE A 36 17.17 -16.54 17.53
CA ILE A 36 18.06 -15.60 18.26
C ILE A 36 17.61 -14.17 18.02
N HIS A 37 17.37 -13.78 16.76
CA HIS A 37 16.97 -12.41 16.43
C HIS A 37 15.57 -12.06 16.94
N THR A 38 14.61 -13.00 16.89
CA THR A 38 13.25 -12.74 17.39
C THR A 38 13.22 -12.61 18.92
N LEU A 39 14.08 -13.32 19.64
CA LEU A 39 14.20 -13.17 21.11
C LEU A 39 14.85 -11.87 21.55
N LEU A 40 15.59 -11.21 20.66
CA LEU A 40 16.16 -9.88 20.91
C LEU A 40 15.21 -8.74 20.52
N ALA A 41 14.23 -9.02 19.66
CA ALA A 41 13.37 -8.00 19.09
C ALA A 41 12.29 -7.52 20.08
N ASP A 42 12.14 -6.21 20.20
CA ASP A 42 11.00 -5.58 20.88
C ASP A 42 9.75 -5.57 19.98
N VAL A 43 9.95 -5.59 18.66
CA VAL A 43 8.89 -5.67 17.65
C VAL A 43 9.26 -6.73 16.62
N ILE A 44 8.39 -7.73 16.44
CA ILE A 44 8.51 -8.76 15.42
C ILE A 44 7.43 -8.52 14.37
N ILE A 45 7.83 -8.30 13.12
CA ILE A 45 6.91 -8.24 11.97
C ILE A 45 7.16 -9.46 11.10
N VAL A 46 6.14 -10.31 10.98
CA VAL A 46 6.22 -11.53 10.17
C VAL A 46 5.32 -11.41 8.94
N ALA A 47 5.93 -11.61 7.78
CA ALA A 47 5.31 -11.50 6.46
C ALA A 47 5.91 -12.54 5.51
N ALA A 48 6.05 -13.77 6.00
CA ALA A 48 6.74 -14.87 5.32
C ALA A 48 5.78 -15.75 4.50
N GLY A 49 4.49 -15.79 4.84
CA GLY A 49 3.54 -16.70 4.22
C GLY A 49 3.85 -18.16 4.56
N ILE A 50 4.27 -18.41 5.80
CA ILE A 50 4.57 -19.73 6.34
C ILE A 50 3.73 -19.89 7.61
N PRO A 51 2.70 -20.75 7.59
CA PRO A 51 1.87 -21.00 8.76
C PRO A 51 2.70 -21.35 9.98
N LYS A 52 2.42 -20.70 11.11
CA LYS A 52 3.03 -21.02 12.42
C LYS A 52 4.56 -20.99 12.41
N LEU A 53 5.15 -20.10 11.62
CA LEU A 53 6.59 -19.88 11.56
C LEU A 53 7.14 -19.35 12.90
N ILE A 54 6.46 -18.35 13.48
CA ILE A 54 6.83 -17.75 14.76
C ILE A 54 6.02 -18.42 15.87
N THR A 55 6.71 -19.09 16.79
CA THR A 55 6.11 -19.76 17.95
C THR A 55 6.33 -18.96 19.23
N SER A 56 5.58 -19.26 20.29
CA SER A 56 5.65 -18.52 21.55
C SER A 56 7.05 -18.49 22.19
N ASP A 57 7.84 -19.54 22.02
CA ASP A 57 9.22 -19.64 22.52
C ASP A 57 10.23 -18.81 21.71
N MET A 58 9.80 -18.19 20.63
CA MET A 58 10.60 -17.28 19.80
C MET A 58 10.33 -15.80 20.11
N VAL A 59 9.37 -15.50 20.99
CA VAL A 59 8.92 -14.15 21.30
C VAL A 59 9.38 -13.76 22.70
N LYS A 60 10.08 -12.62 22.80
CA LYS A 60 10.46 -12.01 24.08
C LYS A 60 9.21 -11.56 24.84
N GLU A 61 9.22 -11.69 26.17
CA GLU A 61 8.15 -11.13 27.00
C GLU A 61 8.04 -9.61 26.81
N GLY A 62 6.82 -9.12 26.56
CA GLY A 62 6.54 -7.71 26.27
C GLY A 62 6.79 -7.28 24.82
N ALA A 63 7.30 -8.15 23.95
CA ALA A 63 7.49 -7.81 22.54
C ALA A 63 6.15 -7.70 21.78
N ALA A 64 6.05 -6.71 20.90
CA ALA A 64 4.93 -6.59 19.97
C ALA A 64 5.12 -7.54 18.78
N VAL A 65 4.06 -8.23 18.38
CA VAL A 65 4.08 -9.12 17.21
C VAL A 65 3.03 -8.67 16.20
N ILE A 66 3.46 -8.39 14.97
CA ILE A 66 2.63 -7.98 13.85
C ILE A 66 2.63 -9.12 12.82
N ASP A 67 1.51 -9.83 12.75
CA ASP A 67 1.30 -10.92 11.79
C ASP A 67 0.63 -10.40 10.51
N VAL A 68 1.41 -10.32 9.43
CA VAL A 68 0.96 -9.95 8.09
C VAL A 68 0.67 -11.20 7.24
N GLY A 69 0.99 -12.40 7.76
CA GLY A 69 0.81 -13.66 7.08
C GLY A 69 -0.65 -13.95 6.77
N ILE A 70 -0.92 -14.35 5.53
CA ILE A 70 -2.24 -14.79 5.09
C ILE A 70 -2.06 -16.17 4.47
N ASN A 71 -2.34 -17.20 5.24
CA ASN A 71 -2.20 -18.59 4.81
C ASN A 71 -3.52 -19.34 4.90
N TYR A 72 -3.77 -20.21 3.92
CA TYR A 72 -4.91 -21.10 3.92
C TYR A 72 -4.43 -22.52 4.24
N VAL A 73 -4.94 -23.11 5.32
CA VAL A 73 -4.63 -24.48 5.73
C VAL A 73 -5.90 -25.32 5.73
N LEU A 74 -5.79 -26.57 5.34
CA LEU A 74 -6.92 -27.50 5.43
C LEU A 74 -7.04 -27.99 6.87
N ASP A 75 -8.20 -27.79 7.48
CA ASP A 75 -8.52 -28.37 8.78
C ASP A 75 -8.70 -29.89 8.62
N PRO A 76 -7.85 -30.72 9.25
CA PRO A 76 -7.92 -32.17 9.11
C PRO A 76 -9.18 -32.78 9.75
N VAL A 77 -9.82 -32.07 10.68
CA VAL A 77 -11.02 -32.54 11.39
C VAL A 77 -12.28 -32.15 10.62
N THR A 78 -12.40 -30.90 10.20
CA THR A 78 -13.62 -30.40 9.55
C THR A 78 -13.57 -30.50 8.03
N GLY A 79 -12.39 -30.72 7.43
CA GLY A 79 -12.17 -30.72 5.99
C GLY A 79 -12.35 -29.34 5.33
N LYS A 80 -12.50 -28.27 6.12
CA LYS A 80 -12.67 -26.90 5.63
C LYS A 80 -11.34 -26.18 5.57
N THR A 81 -11.22 -25.26 4.63
CA THR A 81 -10.08 -24.34 4.59
C THR A 81 -10.21 -23.31 5.70
N LYS A 82 -9.17 -23.18 6.53
CA LYS A 82 -9.04 -22.19 7.59
C LYS A 82 -8.00 -21.15 7.19
N LEU A 83 -8.30 -19.87 7.43
CA LEU A 83 -7.33 -18.79 7.32
C LEU A 83 -6.49 -18.74 8.60
N VAL A 84 -5.17 -18.76 8.47
CA VAL A 84 -4.21 -18.69 9.58
C VAL A 84 -3.07 -17.74 9.23
N GLY A 85 -2.47 -17.15 10.26
CA GLY A 85 -1.32 -16.28 10.12
C GLY A 85 0.02 -17.03 10.12
N ASP A 86 1.12 -16.27 10.11
CA ASP A 86 2.47 -16.80 10.25
C ASP A 86 2.86 -17.05 11.72
N VAL A 87 2.07 -16.58 12.69
CA VAL A 87 2.31 -16.79 14.12
C VAL A 87 1.42 -17.89 14.66
N ASP A 88 1.99 -18.75 15.52
CA ASP A 88 1.26 -19.82 16.19
C ASP A 88 0.51 -19.29 17.42
N PHE A 89 -0.64 -18.65 17.18
CA PHE A 89 -1.61 -18.33 18.22
C PHE A 89 -2.59 -19.50 18.41
N GLU A 90 -2.71 -20.00 19.64
CA GLU A 90 -3.77 -20.95 20.01
C GLU A 90 -5.13 -20.32 19.69
N ALA A 91 -5.86 -20.96 18.77
CA ALA A 91 -6.92 -20.32 18.02
C ALA A 91 -8.28 -20.49 18.72
N ASP A 92 -8.75 -19.42 19.36
CA ASP A 92 -10.18 -19.14 19.47
C ASP A 92 -10.45 -17.73 18.92
N TYR A 93 -10.23 -17.61 17.62
CA TYR A 93 -10.46 -16.41 16.82
C TYR A 93 -11.87 -16.44 16.22
N THR A 94 -12.87 -16.27 17.06
CA THR A 94 -14.10 -15.60 16.62
C THR A 94 -13.94 -14.12 16.91
N ASP A 95 -13.84 -13.36 15.82
CA ASP A 95 -13.65 -11.90 15.75
C ASP A 95 -12.18 -11.43 15.75
N GLY A 96 -11.95 -10.35 15.00
CA GLY A 96 -10.71 -10.01 14.31
C GLY A 96 -9.44 -9.96 15.15
N SER A 97 -8.30 -10.25 14.49
CA SER A 97 -6.94 -9.79 14.83
C SER A 97 -6.59 -9.68 16.33
N ILE A 98 -5.68 -10.53 16.84
CA ILE A 98 -4.77 -10.16 17.92
C ILE A 98 -3.74 -9.24 17.23
N ALA A 99 -4.08 -8.02 16.80
CA ALA A 99 -4.21 -6.82 17.62
C ALA A 99 -3.46 -6.97 18.95
N LEU A 100 -2.33 -6.27 19.05
CA LEU A 100 -1.90 -5.58 20.26
C LEU A 100 -2.83 -5.87 21.43
N LYS A 101 -2.49 -6.86 22.28
CA LYS A 101 -3.02 -6.85 23.64
C LYS A 101 -2.41 -5.62 24.28
N PHE A 102 -3.09 -4.48 24.13
CA PHE A 102 -3.47 -3.50 25.15
C PHE A 102 -4.09 -2.31 24.42
N PRO A 103 -5.29 -1.93 24.88
CA PRO A 103 -5.36 -1.04 26.02
C PRO A 103 -6.22 -1.62 27.13
N HIS A 104 -5.77 -1.44 28.36
CA HIS A 104 -6.62 -1.67 29.52
C HIS A 104 -7.87 -0.78 29.43
N PRO A 105 -8.98 -1.16 30.09
CA PRO A 105 -10.13 -0.28 30.25
C PRO A 105 -9.65 1.09 30.72
N CYS A 106 -10.22 2.16 30.17
CA CYS A 106 -9.88 3.50 30.62
C CYS A 106 -10.09 3.63 32.13
N LEU A 107 -9.23 4.43 32.75
CA LEU A 107 -9.41 4.87 34.14
C LEU A 107 -10.79 5.52 34.28
N GLU A 108 -11.38 5.44 35.48
CA GLU A 108 -12.75 5.93 35.74
C GLU A 108 -12.94 7.39 35.31
N ASP A 109 -11.90 8.22 35.45
CA ASP A 109 -11.88 9.63 35.08
C ASP A 109 -11.98 9.89 33.57
N HIS A 110 -11.72 8.88 32.73
CA HIS A 110 -11.66 8.99 31.27
C HIS A 110 -12.88 8.39 30.55
N HIS A 111 -13.93 8.00 31.28
CA HIS A 111 -15.14 7.42 30.68
C HIS A 111 -15.83 8.32 29.64
N SER A 112 -15.66 9.63 29.75
CA SER A 112 -16.18 10.64 28.81
C SER A 112 -15.11 11.26 27.91
N TYR A 113 -13.92 10.66 27.83
CA TYR A 113 -12.85 11.18 26.98
C TYR A 113 -13.21 11.03 25.49
N CYS A 114 -13.64 9.85 25.04
CA CYS A 114 -14.07 9.63 23.66
C CYS A 114 -15.52 10.04 23.44
N ILE A 115 -15.79 10.87 22.43
CA ILE A 115 -17.15 11.34 22.12
C ILE A 115 -17.92 10.26 21.33
N ASN A 116 -17.36 9.83 20.20
CA ASN A 116 -17.96 8.84 19.30
C ASN A 116 -17.01 7.66 19.07
N GLY A 117 -16.60 7.00 20.15
CA GLY A 117 -15.65 5.88 20.07
C GLY A 117 -15.50 5.14 21.38
N VAL A 118 -14.64 4.14 21.36
CA VAL A 118 -14.28 3.35 22.55
C VAL A 118 -12.96 3.84 23.10
N CYS A 119 -12.92 4.09 24.41
CA CYS A 119 -11.73 4.57 25.12
C CYS A 119 -10.77 3.43 25.42
N ALA A 120 -9.48 3.75 25.29
CA ALA A 120 -8.33 2.89 25.46
C ALA A 120 -7.26 3.61 26.30
N PHE A 121 -6.71 3.01 27.37
CA PHE A 121 -5.57 3.61 28.08
C PHE A 121 -4.22 3.01 27.66
N HIS A 122 -3.26 3.88 27.33
CA HIS A 122 -1.90 3.50 26.96
C HIS A 122 -0.96 3.71 28.15
N HIS A 123 -0.55 2.64 28.84
CA HIS A 123 0.23 2.75 30.08
C HIS A 123 1.62 3.37 29.89
N GLU A 124 2.31 3.12 28.78
CA GLU A 124 3.67 3.66 28.57
C GLU A 124 3.70 5.16 28.25
N LEU A 125 2.62 5.68 27.67
CA LEU A 125 2.49 7.09 27.32
C LEU A 125 1.70 7.86 28.39
N GLU A 126 1.11 7.14 29.36
CA GLU A 126 0.19 7.64 30.37
C GLU A 126 -1.00 8.44 29.77
N THR A 127 -1.45 8.08 28.56
CA THR A 127 -2.50 8.81 27.82
C THR A 127 -3.72 7.94 27.49
N ALA A 128 -4.87 8.61 27.36
CA ALA A 128 -6.08 8.01 26.81
C ALA A 128 -6.10 8.15 25.28
N LEU A 129 -6.56 7.10 24.61
CA LEU A 129 -6.71 6.99 23.17
C LEU A 129 -8.16 6.63 22.83
N CYS A 130 -8.62 7.05 21.65
CA CYS A 130 -9.96 6.74 21.18
C CYS A 130 -9.94 5.89 19.92
N ARG A 131 -10.67 4.78 19.94
CA ARG A 131 -11.02 4.03 18.73
C ARG A 131 -12.36 4.53 18.23
N CYS A 132 -12.35 5.34 17.17
CA CYS A 132 -13.55 5.96 16.64
C CYS A 132 -14.52 4.96 16.00
N PHE A 133 -15.81 5.23 16.16
CA PHE A 133 -16.85 4.57 15.38
C PHE A 133 -16.74 4.95 13.91
N THR A 134 -17.30 4.11 13.03
CA THR A 134 -17.28 4.33 11.60
C THR A 134 -17.87 5.69 11.24
N GLY A 135 -17.14 6.48 10.46
CA GLY A 135 -17.56 7.83 10.05
C GLY A 135 -17.18 8.92 11.05
N TYR A 136 -16.40 8.62 12.09
CA TYR A 136 -15.82 9.61 12.99
C TYR A 136 -14.29 9.53 12.97
N THR A 137 -13.67 10.70 13.17
CA THR A 137 -12.22 10.94 13.16
C THR A 137 -11.86 12.01 14.20
N GLY A 138 -10.58 12.19 14.48
CA GLY A 138 -10.08 13.11 15.51
C GLY A 138 -9.55 12.36 16.73
N GLU A 139 -8.80 13.07 17.58
CA GLU A 139 -8.14 12.51 18.76
C GLU A 139 -9.16 11.93 19.76
N ARG A 140 -10.34 12.55 19.84
CA ARG A 140 -11.45 12.17 20.72
C ARG A 140 -12.70 11.74 19.93
N CYS A 141 -12.55 11.48 18.63
CA CYS A 141 -13.64 11.13 17.70
C CYS A 141 -14.73 12.21 17.59
N GLU A 142 -14.31 13.47 17.64
CA GLU A 142 -15.16 14.65 17.61
C GLU A 142 -15.55 15.09 16.19
N HIS A 143 -14.81 14.69 15.16
CA HIS A 143 -15.05 15.09 13.79
C HIS A 143 -15.81 14.01 13.01
N LEU A 144 -16.94 14.36 12.40
CA LEU A 144 -17.62 13.49 11.43
C LEU A 144 -16.80 13.44 10.14
N THR A 145 -16.37 12.24 9.75
CA THR A 145 -15.74 11.98 8.47
C THR A 145 -16.81 12.08 7.39
N LEU A 146 -17.08 13.30 6.93
CA LEU A 146 -17.72 13.49 5.65
C LEU A 146 -16.81 12.82 4.63
N THR A 147 -17.35 11.84 3.90
CA THR A 147 -16.66 11.22 2.76
C THR A 147 -16.40 12.31 1.73
N SER A 148 -15.29 13.03 1.85
CA SER A 148 -14.72 13.75 0.73
C SER A 148 -14.29 12.66 -0.22
N TYR A 149 -15.12 12.37 -1.20
CA TYR A 149 -14.67 11.75 -2.43
C TYR A 149 -13.48 12.58 -2.89
N ALA A 150 -12.26 12.10 -2.66
CA ALA A 150 -11.12 12.60 -3.39
C ALA A 150 -11.44 12.29 -4.85
N VAL A 151 -11.76 13.33 -5.61
CA VAL A 151 -12.05 13.23 -7.04
C VAL A 151 -10.76 12.75 -7.69
N ASP A 152 -10.61 11.44 -7.80
CA ASP A 152 -9.56 10.86 -8.62
C ASP A 152 -9.76 11.38 -10.06
N SER A 153 -8.64 11.61 -10.74
CA SER A 153 -8.55 11.65 -12.20
C SER A 153 -8.65 12.96 -12.98
N TYR A 154 -8.38 14.17 -12.45
CA TYR A 154 -8.13 15.29 -13.39
C TYR A 154 -6.87 15.06 -14.26
N GLU A 155 -5.81 14.50 -13.67
CA GLU A 155 -4.57 14.10 -14.37
C GLU A 155 -4.83 13.15 -15.55
N LYS A 156 -5.73 12.16 -15.38
CA LYS A 156 -6.04 11.17 -16.42
C LYS A 156 -6.77 11.80 -17.60
N TYR A 157 -7.71 12.72 -17.34
CA TYR A 157 -8.43 13.43 -18.41
C TYR A 157 -7.52 14.38 -19.19
N ILE A 158 -6.57 15.04 -18.51
CA ILE A 158 -5.58 15.91 -19.16
C ILE A 158 -4.69 15.08 -20.11
N ALA A 159 -4.20 13.92 -19.66
CA ALA A 159 -3.37 13.04 -20.49
C ALA A 159 -4.12 12.52 -21.73
N ILE A 160 -5.39 12.13 -21.58
CA ILE A 160 -6.24 11.70 -22.71
C ILE A 160 -6.46 12.86 -23.70
N GLY A 161 -6.73 14.07 -23.20
CA GLY A 161 -6.94 15.25 -24.04
C GLY A 161 -5.72 15.59 -24.91
N ILE A 162 -4.51 15.57 -24.32
CA ILE A 162 -3.26 15.81 -25.05
C ILE A 162 -3.03 14.72 -26.10
N GLY A 163 -3.25 13.46 -25.74
CA GLY A 163 -3.07 12.31 -26.64
C GLY A 163 -3.97 12.40 -27.89
N VAL A 164 -5.25 12.74 -27.71
CA VAL A 164 -6.19 12.90 -28.82
C VAL A 164 -5.82 14.09 -29.72
N GLY A 165 -5.40 15.21 -29.14
CA GLY A 165 -4.96 16.40 -29.89
C GLY A 165 -3.75 16.13 -30.79
N LEU A 166 -2.75 15.41 -30.28
CA LEU A 166 -1.57 15.02 -31.06
C LEU A 166 -1.91 14.07 -32.20
N LEU A 167 -2.82 13.11 -32.00
CA LEU A 167 -3.26 12.21 -33.05
C LEU A 167 -3.98 12.96 -34.17
N LEU A 168 -4.94 13.84 -33.83
CA LEU A 168 -5.71 14.60 -34.81
C LEU A 168 -4.83 15.54 -35.63
N SER A 169 -3.88 16.24 -34.99
CA SER A 169 -2.93 17.11 -35.70
C SER A 169 -2.02 16.30 -36.65
N GLY A 170 -1.57 15.12 -36.25
CA GLY A 170 -0.81 14.20 -37.10
C GLY A 170 -1.60 13.75 -38.34
N PHE A 171 -2.87 13.36 -38.17
CA PHE A 171 -3.74 12.99 -39.29
C PHE A 171 -3.98 14.15 -40.25
N LEU A 172 -4.22 15.36 -39.73
CA LEU A 172 -4.40 16.55 -40.57
C LEU A 172 -3.13 16.89 -41.36
N LEU A 173 -1.94 16.75 -40.77
CA LEU A 173 -0.67 16.94 -41.47
C LEU A 173 -0.45 15.91 -42.57
N ILE A 174 -0.72 14.63 -42.31
CA ILE A 174 -0.62 13.56 -43.31
C ILE A 174 -1.60 13.82 -44.45
N PHE A 175 -2.84 14.17 -44.15
CA PHE A 175 -3.87 14.48 -45.13
C PHE A 175 -3.51 15.71 -45.97
N TYR A 176 -3.00 16.77 -45.34
CA TYR A 176 -2.50 17.95 -46.03
C TYR A 176 -1.33 17.61 -46.96
N CYS A 177 -0.35 16.84 -46.49
CA CYS A 177 0.77 16.37 -47.31
C CYS A 177 0.30 15.49 -48.48
N TYR A 178 -0.70 14.64 -48.27
CA TYR A 178 -1.30 13.81 -49.28
C TYR A 178 -2.01 14.66 -50.36
N ILE A 179 -2.85 15.61 -49.97
CA ILE A 179 -3.50 16.55 -50.89
C ILE A 179 -2.44 17.34 -51.66
N ARG A 180 -1.46 17.91 -50.98
CA ARG A 180 -0.38 18.70 -51.60
C ARG A 180 0.39 17.87 -52.62
N LYS A 181 0.76 16.63 -52.30
CA LYS A 181 1.43 15.70 -53.22
C LYS A 181 0.55 15.35 -54.42
N ARG A 182 -0.75 15.13 -54.21
CA ARG A 182 -1.71 14.87 -55.29
C ARG A 182 -1.88 16.08 -56.22
N CYS A 183 -1.98 17.29 -55.67
CA CYS A 183 -2.05 18.54 -56.45
C CYS A 183 -0.76 18.83 -57.22
N LEU A 184 0.42 18.47 -56.69
CA LEU A 184 1.70 18.59 -57.40
C LEU A 184 1.79 17.59 -58.56
N ASN A 185 1.34 16.35 -58.36
CA ASN A 185 1.29 15.35 -59.44
C ASN A 185 0.29 15.72 -60.56
N LEU A 186 -0.81 16.44 -60.25
CA LEU A 186 -1.76 16.94 -61.25
C LEU A 186 -1.21 18.09 -62.11
N LYS A 187 -0.17 18.81 -61.66
CA LYS A 187 0.46 19.93 -62.38
C LYS A 187 1.58 19.52 -63.36
N SER A 188 1.87 18.23 -63.54
CA SER A 188 2.84 17.75 -64.53
C SER A 188 2.14 17.19 -65.77
N PRO A 189 1.71 18.06 -66.70
CA PRO A 189 1.97 17.85 -68.12
C PRO A 189 2.45 19.13 -68.81
N TYR A 190 3.10 18.97 -69.97
CA TYR A 190 3.71 19.98 -70.87
C TYR A 190 5.16 20.39 -70.58
N ASN A 191 6.11 19.50 -70.92
CA ASN A 191 7.33 19.93 -71.60
C ASN A 191 7.32 19.36 -73.02
N ILE A 192 7.42 20.29 -73.97
CA ILE A 192 7.21 20.17 -75.41
C ILE A 192 8.40 19.45 -76.06
N CYS A 193 8.10 18.45 -76.90
CA CYS A 193 9.05 17.90 -77.87
C CYS A 193 9.25 18.92 -79.01
N SER A 194 10.37 19.64 -79.02
CA SER A 194 10.81 20.39 -80.21
C SER A 194 11.70 19.49 -81.07
N GLY A 195 11.12 19.02 -82.18
CA GLY A 195 11.79 18.26 -83.23
C GLY A 195 12.83 19.07 -84.00
N GLY A 196 13.74 18.36 -84.66
CA GLY A 196 14.94 18.91 -85.26
C GLY A 196 14.83 19.45 -86.69
N ARG A 197 15.84 20.29 -86.99
CA ARG A 197 16.57 20.64 -88.22
C ARG A 197 15.86 21.22 -89.47
N PRO A 198 16.41 22.30 -90.07
CA PRO A 198 16.00 22.86 -91.36
C PRO A 198 16.74 22.25 -92.58
N LEU A 199 16.09 22.34 -93.75
CA LEU A 199 16.71 22.47 -95.07
C LEU A 199 16.39 23.87 -95.59
#